data_AF-A0A945M4T8-F1
#
_entry.id   AF-A0A945M4T8-F1
#
_cell.length_a   1.000
_cell.length_b   1.000
_cell.length_c   1.000
_cell.angle_alpha   90.00
_cell.angle_beta   90.00
_cell.angle_gamma   90.00
#
_symmetry.space_group_name_H-M   'P 1'
#
loop_
_entity.id
_entity.type
_entity.pdbx_description
1 polymer ?
#
loop_
_entity_poly.entity_id
_entity_poly.type
_entity_poly.pdbx_seq_one_letter_code
_entity_poly.pdbx_strand_id
1 'polypeptide(L)'
;MASVVVAWAGAPARAAEVSREAATAAAFEALKQRPAELTAFLRAMPKGGDLHNHLSGAIYAESWIAWAAEDGVCVDLAELVLSKPPCDSVKGRVAVATVLGDELFTDRLIDALSVRNYKIYGRSGHDQFFATFSAFDPAGKGRGVDMLVEVVTGAAEQNISYLELMGSAGMSSARKLAADLAWDDDLKALRGKLADKDIDRIVQEVAGGIDALMAGVRKALECDTKHPPACDVTVRFLAQVIRVFPPEQVFAQVLYGYHLAKVSPHVVGINLVGPEDDRVTLAGYARQMASVAFVGAEVPGVAAALHAGELTMGLVPPKDLRFHVREAVLTAGARRIGHGVDILYEDDPYGLMAEMVERGVMVEILLTS
;
A
#
# COMPACT_ATOMS: atom_id res chain seq x y z
N MET A 1 -68.89 12.70 51.09
CA MET A 1 -68.07 12.85 49.88
C MET A 1 -66.62 12.93 50.33
N ALA A 2 -65.86 11.84 50.18
CA ALA A 2 -64.43 11.81 50.46
C ALA A 2 -63.70 11.67 49.12
N SER A 3 -62.97 12.71 48.72
CA SER A 3 -62.15 12.69 47.50
C SER A 3 -60.78 12.11 47.84
N VAL A 4 -60.45 10.97 47.25
CA VAL A 4 -59.11 10.39 47.29
C VAL A 4 -58.30 11.00 46.15
N VAL A 5 -57.21 11.70 46.48
CA VAL A 5 -56.21 12.16 45.52
C VAL A 5 -55.23 11.02 45.30
N VAL A 6 -55.20 10.47 44.08
CA VAL A 6 -54.18 9.51 43.65
C VAL A 6 -53.00 10.29 43.10
N ALA A 7 -51.88 10.29 43.83
CA ALA A 7 -50.61 10.79 43.34
C ALA A 7 -49.99 9.78 42.37
N TRP A 8 -49.79 10.18 41.12
CA TRP A 8 -49.01 9.41 40.15
C TRP A 8 -47.53 9.54 40.49
N ALA A 9 -46.90 8.44 40.89
CA ALA A 9 -45.46 8.34 40.99
C ALA A 9 -44.87 8.40 39.57
N GLY A 10 -44.01 9.39 39.31
CA GLY A 10 -43.26 9.49 38.06
C GLY A 10 -42.38 8.27 37.85
N ALA A 11 -42.38 7.73 36.64
CA ALA A 11 -41.49 6.64 36.25
C ALA A 11 -40.02 7.07 36.41
N PRO A 12 -39.12 6.16 36.85
CA PRO A 12 -37.71 6.49 36.97
C PRO A 12 -37.12 6.77 35.59
N ALA A 13 -36.36 7.86 35.48
CA ALA A 13 -35.61 8.16 34.26
C ALA A 13 -34.64 7.00 33.99
N ARG A 14 -34.82 6.33 32.84
CA ARG A 14 -33.91 5.30 32.35
C ARG A 14 -32.60 5.99 32.02
N ALA A 15 -31.53 5.71 32.78
CA ALA A 15 -30.19 6.18 32.45
C ALA A 15 -29.87 5.74 31.02
N ALA A 16 -29.47 6.66 30.15
CA ALA A 16 -29.07 6.33 28.80
C ALA A 16 -27.90 5.35 28.86
N GLU A 17 -28.07 4.15 28.30
CA GLU A 17 -26.98 3.19 28.15
C GLU A 17 -25.87 3.87 27.34
N VAL A 18 -24.69 3.99 27.96
CA VAL A 18 -23.49 4.50 27.26
C VAL A 18 -23.23 3.57 26.10
N SER A 19 -23.16 4.11 24.88
CA SER A 19 -22.90 3.29 23.70
C SER A 19 -21.53 2.60 23.82
N ARG A 20 -21.36 1.48 23.12
CA ARG A 20 -20.08 0.74 23.12
C ARG A 20 -18.93 1.62 22.66
N GLU A 21 -19.18 2.49 21.69
CA GLU A 21 -18.25 3.47 21.14
C GLU A 21 -17.85 4.49 22.21
N ALA A 22 -18.83 5.07 22.92
CA ALA A 22 -18.56 6.04 23.98
C ALA A 22 -17.77 5.42 25.15
N ALA A 23 -18.08 4.18 25.53
CA ALA A 23 -17.33 3.45 26.55
C ALA A 23 -15.88 3.16 26.10
N THR A 24 -15.68 2.77 24.85
CA THR A 24 -14.36 2.51 24.26
C THR A 24 -13.54 3.80 24.17
N ALA A 25 -14.15 4.91 23.76
CA ALA A 25 -13.50 6.22 23.71
C ALA A 25 -13.07 6.67 25.11
N ALA A 26 -13.93 6.52 26.13
CA ALA A 26 -13.58 6.84 27.50
C ALA A 26 -12.41 5.98 28.03
N ALA A 27 -12.39 4.68 27.70
CA ALA A 27 -11.29 3.80 28.06
C ALA A 27 -9.97 4.23 27.38
N PHE A 28 -10.01 4.53 26.08
CA PHE A 28 -8.86 5.05 25.34
C PHE A 28 -8.33 6.35 25.97
N GLU A 29 -9.21 7.32 26.26
CA GLU A 29 -8.84 8.59 26.89
C GLU A 29 -8.17 8.39 28.25
N ALA A 30 -8.63 7.43 29.05
CA ALA A 30 -8.02 7.09 30.33
C ALA A 30 -6.67 6.35 30.18
N LEU A 31 -6.44 5.67 29.05
CA LEU A 31 -5.24 4.87 28.81
C LEU A 31 -4.17 5.61 27.99
N LYS A 32 -4.50 6.69 27.29
CA LYS A 32 -3.59 7.37 26.35
C LYS A 32 -2.26 7.84 26.97
N GLN A 33 -2.23 8.07 28.28
CA GLN A 33 -1.03 8.46 29.05
C GLN A 33 -0.34 7.29 29.77
N ARG A 34 -0.76 6.04 29.52
CA ARG A 34 -0.26 4.81 30.13
C ARG A 34 0.22 3.85 29.02
N PRO A 35 1.43 4.04 28.47
CA PRO A 35 1.84 3.41 27.21
C PRO A 35 1.70 1.88 27.17
N ALA A 36 2.13 1.17 28.21
CA ALA A 36 2.04 -0.29 28.25
C ALA A 36 0.58 -0.79 28.21
N GLU A 37 -0.30 -0.13 28.96
CA GLU A 37 -1.72 -0.47 29.03
C GLU A 37 -2.45 -0.05 27.74
N LEU A 38 -2.07 1.10 27.17
CA LEU A 38 -2.53 1.54 25.86
C LEU A 38 -2.16 0.53 24.77
N THR A 39 -0.93 0.01 24.77
CA THR A 39 -0.50 -1.02 23.82
C THR A 39 -1.34 -2.28 23.96
N ALA A 40 -1.59 -2.76 25.18
CA ALA A 40 -2.44 -3.93 25.40
C ALA A 40 -3.88 -3.68 24.90
N PHE A 41 -4.43 -2.50 25.18
CA PHE A 41 -5.75 -2.08 24.72
C PHE A 41 -5.85 -2.02 23.19
N LEU A 42 -4.90 -1.37 22.51
CA LEU A 42 -4.89 -1.24 21.05
C LEU A 42 -4.60 -2.57 20.34
N ARG A 43 -3.80 -3.46 20.94
CA ARG A 43 -3.60 -4.82 20.42
C ARG A 43 -4.90 -5.61 20.42
N ALA A 44 -5.66 -5.56 21.52
CA ALA A 44 -6.94 -6.24 21.65
C ALA A 44 -8.08 -5.61 20.82
N MET A 45 -7.94 -4.35 20.41
CA MET A 45 -8.97 -3.64 19.66
C MET A 45 -9.18 -4.25 18.26
N PRO A 46 -10.43 -4.55 17.86
CA PRO A 46 -10.74 -4.91 16.47
C PRO A 46 -10.55 -3.69 15.58
N LYS A 47 -9.57 -3.74 14.68
CA LYS A 47 -9.18 -2.60 13.83
C LYS A 47 -9.90 -2.55 12.49
N GLY A 48 -10.64 -3.59 12.15
CA GLY A 48 -11.36 -3.67 10.88
C GLY A 48 -10.40 -3.92 9.72
N GLY A 49 -10.28 -2.95 8.81
CA GLY A 49 -9.47 -3.08 7.60
C GLY A 49 -8.22 -2.21 7.59
N ASP A 50 -7.11 -2.78 7.12
CA ASP A 50 -5.94 -2.02 6.68
C ASP A 50 -6.08 -1.77 5.16
N LEU A 51 -6.17 -0.50 4.77
CA LEU A 51 -6.53 -0.09 3.41
C LEU A 51 -5.35 0.51 2.63
N HIS A 52 -4.19 0.68 3.27
CA HIS A 52 -3.02 1.31 2.66
C HIS A 52 -1.75 0.59 3.11
N ASN A 53 -1.41 -0.47 2.39
CA ASN A 53 -0.27 -1.30 2.74
C ASN A 53 0.39 -1.88 1.49
N HIS A 54 1.71 -1.70 1.36
CA HIS A 54 2.49 -2.29 0.29
C HIS A 54 2.94 -3.69 0.69
N LEU A 55 2.54 -4.72 -0.07
CA LEU A 55 2.85 -6.11 0.28
C LEU A 55 4.35 -6.33 0.52
N SER A 56 5.23 -5.80 -0.35
CA SER A 56 6.68 -5.95 -0.17
C SER A 56 7.28 -5.07 0.92
N GLY A 57 6.64 -3.95 1.27
CA GLY A 57 7.06 -3.10 2.39
C GLY A 57 6.63 -3.62 3.76
N ALA A 58 5.68 -4.55 3.80
CA ALA A 58 5.16 -5.15 5.03
C ALA A 58 5.98 -6.34 5.57
N ILE A 59 6.98 -6.79 4.81
CA ILE A 59 7.78 -7.95 5.16
C ILE A 59 8.99 -7.53 5.98
N TYR A 60 9.25 -8.26 7.07
CA TYR A 60 10.41 -8.02 7.90
C TYR A 60 11.71 -8.25 7.12
N ALA A 61 12.71 -7.41 7.36
CA ALA A 61 14.04 -7.57 6.77
C ALA A 61 14.66 -8.92 7.13
N GLU A 62 14.39 -9.42 8.33
CA GLU A 62 14.78 -10.74 8.79
C GLU A 62 14.22 -11.86 7.89
N SER A 63 12.95 -11.76 7.48
CA SER A 63 12.32 -12.71 6.55
C SER A 63 12.97 -12.63 5.16
N TRP A 64 13.24 -11.42 4.66
CA TRP A 64 13.98 -11.24 3.41
C TRP A 64 15.35 -11.91 3.44
N ILE A 65 16.10 -11.75 4.53
CA ILE A 65 17.42 -12.35 4.73
C ILE A 65 17.32 -13.88 4.79
N ALA A 66 16.33 -14.42 5.50
CA ALA A 66 16.11 -15.87 5.60
C ALA A 66 15.81 -16.48 4.23
N TRP A 67 14.87 -15.91 3.46
CA TRP A 67 14.54 -16.39 2.13
C TRP A 67 15.70 -16.26 1.15
N ALA A 68 16.46 -15.16 1.25
CA ALA A 68 17.67 -14.97 0.45
C ALA A 68 18.71 -16.08 0.71
N ALA A 69 18.88 -16.51 1.95
CA ALA A 69 19.77 -17.60 2.31
C ALA A 69 19.29 -18.94 1.73
N GLU A 70 17.99 -19.23 1.82
CA GLU A 70 17.37 -20.44 1.27
C GLU A 70 17.51 -20.51 -0.27
N ASP A 71 17.32 -19.38 -0.96
CA ASP A 71 17.28 -19.30 -2.43
C ASP A 71 18.66 -19.12 -3.07
N GLY A 72 19.74 -19.12 -2.27
CA GLY A 72 21.10 -18.91 -2.76
C GLY A 72 21.34 -17.51 -3.34
N VAL A 73 20.58 -16.52 -2.87
CA VAL A 73 20.75 -15.10 -3.22
C VAL A 73 22.08 -14.60 -2.65
N CYS A 74 22.68 -13.67 -3.36
CA CYS A 74 23.95 -13.07 -2.98
C CYS A 74 23.74 -11.76 -2.23
N VAL A 75 24.70 -11.39 -1.38
CA VAL A 75 24.80 -10.07 -0.75
C VAL A 75 26.17 -9.46 -1.04
N ASP A 76 26.18 -8.17 -1.35
CA ASP A 76 27.40 -7.37 -1.39
C ASP A 76 27.83 -7.00 0.03
N LEU A 77 29.05 -7.38 0.43
CA LEU A 77 29.53 -7.19 1.80
C LEU A 77 29.73 -5.71 2.18
N ALA A 78 29.93 -4.83 1.20
CA ALA A 78 30.15 -3.41 1.42
C ALA A 78 28.86 -2.61 1.26
N GLU A 79 28.12 -2.85 0.18
CA GLU A 79 26.90 -2.10 -0.16
C GLU A 79 25.66 -2.61 0.59
N LEU A 80 25.70 -3.82 1.15
CA LEU A 80 24.60 -4.45 1.88
C LEU A 80 23.31 -4.60 1.05
N VAL A 81 23.49 -4.81 -0.26
CA VAL A 81 22.41 -4.99 -1.23
C VAL A 81 22.37 -6.44 -1.70
N LEU A 82 21.16 -7.01 -1.79
CA LEU A 82 20.98 -8.35 -2.32
C LEU A 82 21.08 -8.35 -3.86
N SER A 83 21.45 -9.49 -4.43
CA SER A 83 21.50 -9.67 -5.88
C SER A 83 21.37 -11.13 -6.28
N LYS A 84 20.90 -11.36 -7.51
CA LYS A 84 20.66 -12.72 -8.04
C LYS A 84 21.98 -13.48 -8.24
N PRO A 85 21.98 -14.82 -8.07
CA PRO A 85 23.13 -15.65 -8.39
C PRO A 85 23.50 -15.59 -9.89
N PRO A 86 24.74 -16.00 -10.27
CA PRO A 86 25.79 -16.56 -9.41
C PRO A 86 26.47 -15.49 -8.55
N CYS A 87 27.01 -15.86 -7.37
CA CYS A 87 27.79 -14.96 -6.51
C CYS A 87 29.25 -14.84 -6.98
N ASP A 88 29.95 -13.77 -6.56
CA ASP A 88 31.34 -13.50 -6.94
C ASP A 88 32.14 -13.03 -5.71
N SER A 89 32.70 -13.98 -4.98
CA SER A 89 33.41 -13.72 -3.72
C SER A 89 34.67 -12.87 -3.92
N VAL A 90 35.29 -12.91 -5.10
CA VAL A 90 36.46 -12.07 -5.44
C VAL A 90 36.07 -10.59 -5.46
N LYS A 91 34.82 -10.28 -5.83
CA LYS A 91 34.26 -8.92 -5.80
C LYS A 91 33.50 -8.60 -4.51
N GLY A 92 33.64 -9.40 -3.46
CA GLY A 92 32.94 -9.18 -2.20
C GLY A 92 31.45 -9.50 -2.23
N ARG A 93 30.97 -10.24 -3.24
CA ARG A 93 29.59 -10.68 -3.36
C ARG A 93 29.48 -12.16 -3.00
N VAL A 94 28.94 -12.46 -1.84
CA VAL A 94 28.88 -13.82 -1.28
C VAL A 94 27.45 -14.30 -1.14
N ALA A 95 27.23 -15.61 -0.99
CA ALA A 95 25.89 -16.13 -0.70
C ALA A 95 25.46 -15.72 0.71
N VAL A 96 24.21 -15.27 0.88
CA VAL A 96 23.69 -14.79 2.18
C VAL A 96 23.87 -15.84 3.27
N ALA A 97 23.62 -17.11 2.95
CA ALA A 97 23.78 -18.23 3.89
C ALA A 97 25.19 -18.34 4.51
N THR A 98 26.23 -17.80 3.87
CA THR A 98 27.62 -17.88 4.36
C THR A 98 27.98 -16.82 5.40
N VAL A 99 27.13 -15.81 5.60
CA VAL A 99 27.42 -14.64 6.45
C VAL A 99 26.44 -14.47 7.62
N LEU A 100 25.41 -15.32 7.73
CA LEU A 100 24.44 -15.27 8.84
C LEU A 100 25.03 -15.62 10.21
N GLY A 101 26.22 -16.22 10.25
CA GLY A 101 26.93 -16.47 11.51
C GLY A 101 27.59 -15.22 12.11
N ASP A 102 27.66 -14.12 11.36
CA ASP A 102 28.17 -12.83 11.84
C ASP A 102 26.98 -11.94 12.24
N GLU A 103 26.77 -11.80 13.55
CA GLU A 103 25.67 -11.00 14.13
C GLU A 103 25.78 -9.52 13.73
N LEU A 104 27.00 -8.95 13.73
CA LEU A 104 27.21 -7.55 13.37
C LEU A 104 26.98 -7.30 11.88
N PHE A 105 27.28 -8.27 11.03
CA PHE A 105 26.92 -8.19 9.62
C PHE A 105 25.40 -8.27 9.44
N THR A 106 24.75 -9.22 10.10
CA THR A 106 23.30 -9.43 10.03
C THR A 106 22.54 -8.19 10.48
N ASP A 107 22.94 -7.55 11.58
CA ASP A 107 22.33 -6.31 12.05
C ASP A 107 22.45 -5.16 11.05
N ARG A 108 23.62 -5.00 10.42
CA ARG A 108 23.80 -3.99 9.38
C ARG A 108 22.97 -4.29 8.15
N LEU A 109 22.81 -5.56 7.78
CA LEU A 109 21.97 -5.95 6.66
C LEU A 109 20.49 -5.68 6.95
N ILE A 110 20.02 -5.92 8.18
CA ILE A 110 18.65 -5.54 8.59
C ILE A 110 18.46 -4.03 8.49
N ASP A 111 19.43 -3.24 8.96
CA ASP A 111 19.38 -1.77 8.87
C ASP A 111 19.36 -1.30 7.39
N ALA A 112 20.12 -1.96 6.51
CA ALA A 112 20.17 -1.65 5.09
C ALA A 112 18.87 -2.01 4.34
N LEU A 113 18.17 -3.07 4.78
CA LEU A 113 16.92 -3.56 4.18
C LEU A 113 15.66 -3.01 4.85
N SER A 114 15.78 -2.06 5.77
CA SER A 114 14.65 -1.45 6.49
C SER A 114 14.88 0.05 6.73
N VAL A 115 13.95 0.69 7.43
CA VAL A 115 14.15 2.04 7.99
C VAL A 115 14.66 1.99 9.44
N ARG A 116 15.03 0.80 9.95
CA ARG A 116 15.63 0.65 11.27
C ARG A 116 16.94 1.44 11.30
N ASN A 117 17.10 2.26 12.33
CA ASN A 117 18.32 3.04 12.57
C ASN A 117 18.75 4.02 11.46
N TYR A 118 17.95 4.33 10.42
CA TYR A 118 18.40 5.14 9.28
C TYR A 118 19.15 6.44 9.64
N LYS A 119 18.76 7.07 10.77
CA LYS A 119 19.38 8.30 11.30
C LYS A 119 20.88 8.18 11.58
N ILE A 120 21.40 6.98 11.85
CA ILE A 120 22.83 6.76 12.13
C ILE A 120 23.66 6.55 10.85
N TYR A 121 23.01 6.30 9.71
CA TYR A 121 23.66 6.01 8.42
C TYR A 121 23.86 7.24 7.52
N GLY A 122 23.57 8.45 8.02
CA GLY A 122 23.79 9.70 7.28
C GLY A 122 22.93 9.86 6.02
N ARG A 123 21.88 9.05 5.88
CA ARG A 123 20.91 9.07 4.79
C ARG A 123 19.58 9.65 5.27
N SER A 124 18.87 10.37 4.40
CA SER A 124 17.51 10.82 4.71
C SER A 124 16.58 9.61 4.88
N GLY A 125 15.52 9.75 5.68
CA GLY A 125 14.51 8.69 5.83
C GLY A 125 13.83 8.36 4.50
N HIS A 126 13.54 9.39 3.71
CA HIS A 126 13.03 9.30 2.34
C HIS A 126 13.90 8.41 1.44
N ASP A 127 15.19 8.73 1.34
CA ASP A 127 16.08 7.99 0.44
C ASP A 127 16.35 6.57 0.95
N GLN A 128 16.39 6.39 2.28
CA GLN A 128 16.50 5.06 2.87
C GLN A 128 15.28 4.22 2.51
N PHE A 129 14.07 4.73 2.76
CA PHE A 129 12.81 4.06 2.45
C PHE A 129 12.77 3.58 1.00
N PHE A 130 12.95 4.46 0.01
CA PHE A 130 12.85 4.06 -1.39
C PHE A 130 13.96 3.11 -1.85
N ALA A 131 15.15 3.17 -1.24
CA ALA A 131 16.24 2.27 -1.61
C ALA A 131 16.02 0.83 -1.17
N THR A 132 15.34 0.61 -0.03
CA THR A 132 15.10 -0.75 0.51
C THR A 132 14.43 -1.66 -0.50
N PHE A 133 13.42 -1.16 -1.25
CA PHE A 133 12.68 -1.93 -2.25
C PHE A 133 13.59 -2.59 -3.28
N SER A 134 14.56 -1.85 -3.81
CA SER A 134 15.54 -2.40 -4.75
C SER A 134 16.54 -3.34 -4.07
N ALA A 135 16.86 -3.08 -2.80
CA ALA A 135 17.85 -3.82 -2.05
C ALA A 135 17.37 -5.24 -1.68
N PHE A 136 16.08 -5.43 -1.39
CA PHE A 136 15.50 -6.74 -1.09
C PHE A 136 14.83 -7.44 -2.28
N ASP A 137 14.53 -6.76 -3.41
CA ASP A 137 13.84 -7.35 -4.58
C ASP A 137 14.37 -8.74 -5.01
N PRO A 138 15.69 -8.99 -5.04
CA PRO A 138 16.23 -10.28 -5.44
C PRO A 138 15.77 -11.46 -4.57
N ALA A 139 15.42 -11.23 -3.30
CA ALA A 139 14.91 -12.24 -2.38
C ALA A 139 13.40 -12.54 -2.56
N GLY A 140 12.66 -11.70 -3.29
CA GLY A 140 11.21 -11.86 -3.47
C GLY A 140 10.78 -12.84 -4.54
N LYS A 141 11.69 -13.37 -5.35
CA LYS A 141 11.33 -14.24 -6.47
C LYS A 141 10.69 -15.54 -5.98
N GLY A 142 9.39 -15.70 -6.25
CA GLY A 142 8.65 -16.92 -5.89
C GLY A 142 8.15 -16.94 -4.44
N ARG A 143 8.42 -15.89 -3.66
CA ARG A 143 8.05 -15.79 -2.23
C ARG A 143 6.67 -15.20 -1.97
N GLY A 144 5.84 -15.02 -3.01
CA GLY A 144 4.52 -14.39 -2.84
C GLY A 144 3.62 -15.08 -1.82
N VAL A 145 3.64 -16.42 -1.75
CA VAL A 145 2.88 -17.17 -0.72
C VAL A 145 3.43 -16.88 0.66
N ASP A 146 4.75 -16.94 0.84
CA ASP A 146 5.41 -16.68 2.13
C ASP A 146 5.12 -15.25 2.63
N MET A 147 5.22 -14.27 1.74
CA MET A 147 4.89 -12.87 2.03
C MET A 147 3.45 -12.70 2.52
N LEU A 148 2.49 -13.30 1.82
CA LEU A 148 1.09 -13.18 2.22
C LEU A 148 0.83 -13.92 3.54
N VAL A 149 1.42 -15.10 3.76
CA VAL A 149 1.32 -15.85 5.02
C VAL A 149 1.81 -15.01 6.19
N GLU A 150 2.96 -14.33 6.05
CA GLU A 150 3.49 -13.43 7.08
C GLU A 150 2.52 -12.28 7.36
N VAL A 151 2.04 -11.60 6.31
CA VAL A 151 1.15 -10.45 6.43
C VAL A 151 -0.21 -10.82 7.05
N VAL A 152 -0.85 -11.92 6.62
CA VAL A 152 -2.17 -12.30 7.18
C VAL A 152 -2.06 -12.87 8.59
N THR A 153 -0.94 -13.51 8.92
CA THR A 153 -0.66 -13.95 10.30
C THR A 153 -0.53 -12.73 11.21
N GLY A 154 0.29 -11.74 10.81
CA GLY A 154 0.44 -10.51 11.56
C GLY A 154 -0.87 -9.72 11.70
N ALA A 155 -1.67 -9.64 10.63
CA ALA A 155 -2.98 -9.01 10.66
C ALA A 155 -3.93 -9.68 11.66
N ALA A 156 -4.00 -11.01 11.69
CA ALA A 156 -4.83 -11.75 12.63
C ALA A 156 -4.38 -11.55 14.09
N GLU A 157 -3.07 -11.60 14.36
CA GLU A 157 -2.50 -11.31 15.68
C GLU A 157 -2.81 -9.88 16.15
N GLN A 158 -3.02 -8.97 15.21
CA GLN A 158 -3.38 -7.60 15.45
C GLN A 158 -4.90 -7.35 15.38
N ASN A 159 -5.77 -8.36 15.30
CA ASN A 159 -7.23 -8.16 15.17
C ASN A 159 -7.63 -7.27 13.97
N ILE A 160 -6.94 -7.41 12.85
CA ILE A 160 -7.28 -6.84 11.54
C ILE A 160 -7.95 -7.97 10.73
N SER A 161 -9.14 -7.70 10.20
CA SER A 161 -9.96 -8.70 9.49
C SER A 161 -9.95 -8.54 7.96
N TYR A 162 -9.45 -7.40 7.46
CA TYR A 162 -9.46 -7.08 6.03
C TYR A 162 -8.18 -6.34 5.63
N LEU A 163 -7.63 -6.67 4.46
CA LEU A 163 -6.43 -6.04 3.90
C LEU A 163 -6.69 -5.64 2.44
N GLU A 164 -6.35 -4.41 2.08
CA GLU A 164 -6.08 -4.01 0.68
C GLU A 164 -4.59 -3.80 0.47
N LEU A 165 -3.95 -4.77 -0.20
CA LEU A 165 -2.50 -4.80 -0.40
C LEU A 165 -2.12 -4.27 -1.78
N MET A 166 -1.16 -3.36 -1.85
CA MET A 166 -0.64 -2.86 -3.12
C MET A 166 0.40 -3.84 -3.67
N GLY A 167 0.24 -4.22 -4.94
CA GLY A 167 1.12 -5.16 -5.62
C GLY A 167 1.30 -4.84 -7.11
N SER A 168 2.52 -5.03 -7.63
CA SER A 168 2.91 -4.66 -9.00
C SER A 168 3.00 -5.85 -9.96
N ALA A 169 2.29 -6.96 -9.70
CA ALA A 169 2.23 -8.09 -10.62
C ALA A 169 1.80 -7.61 -12.02
N GLY A 170 2.49 -8.08 -13.07
CA GLY A 170 2.20 -7.74 -14.47
C GLY A 170 2.57 -6.31 -14.92
N MET A 171 2.84 -5.36 -14.01
CA MET A 171 3.14 -3.96 -14.36
C MET A 171 4.34 -3.81 -15.28
N SER A 172 5.38 -4.63 -15.08
CA SER A 172 6.56 -4.62 -15.96
C SER A 172 6.24 -5.07 -17.38
N SER A 173 5.36 -6.05 -17.53
CA SER A 173 4.89 -6.50 -18.85
C SER A 173 4.00 -5.45 -19.50
N ALA A 174 3.12 -4.78 -18.74
CA ALA A 174 2.26 -3.72 -19.24
C ALA A 174 3.06 -2.53 -19.79
N ARG A 175 4.02 -2.02 -19.01
CA ARG A 175 4.93 -0.94 -19.46
C ARG A 175 5.66 -1.29 -20.76
N LYS A 176 6.11 -2.53 -20.93
CA LYS A 176 6.84 -2.97 -22.14
C LYS A 176 5.99 -2.82 -23.41
N LEU A 177 4.66 -2.86 -23.31
CA LEU A 177 3.78 -2.64 -24.46
C LEU A 177 3.87 -1.21 -25.01
N ALA A 178 4.28 -0.25 -24.18
CA ALA A 178 4.44 1.14 -24.54
C ALA A 178 5.91 1.60 -24.64
N ALA A 179 6.88 0.68 -24.56
CA ALA A 179 8.30 1.04 -24.49
C ALA A 179 8.81 1.81 -25.72
N ASP A 180 8.24 1.52 -26.89
CA ASP A 180 8.60 2.16 -28.17
C ASP A 180 7.58 3.22 -28.63
N LEU A 181 6.62 3.57 -27.76
CA LEU A 181 5.64 4.61 -28.04
C LEU A 181 6.16 5.97 -27.60
N ALA A 182 5.62 7.03 -28.22
CA ALA A 182 5.74 8.38 -27.71
C ALA A 182 4.40 8.79 -27.09
N TRP A 183 4.47 9.62 -26.05
CA TRP A 183 3.29 10.28 -25.49
C TRP A 183 2.48 10.99 -26.58
N ASP A 184 1.16 10.90 -26.45
CA ASP A 184 0.19 11.55 -27.32
C ASP A 184 -0.86 12.19 -26.42
N ASP A 185 -1.03 13.50 -26.50
CA ASP A 185 -2.03 14.23 -25.70
C ASP A 185 -3.46 13.85 -26.11
N ASP A 186 -3.66 13.27 -27.31
CA ASP A 186 -4.88 12.54 -27.65
C ASP A 186 -4.83 11.13 -27.02
N LEU A 187 -5.36 11.01 -25.79
CA LEU A 187 -5.39 9.75 -25.05
C LEU A 187 -6.15 8.64 -25.78
N LYS A 188 -7.11 8.97 -26.64
CA LYS A 188 -7.82 7.98 -27.46
C LYS A 188 -6.91 7.45 -28.56
N ALA A 189 -6.11 8.31 -29.19
CA ALA A 189 -5.09 7.89 -30.13
C ALA A 189 -3.99 7.06 -29.44
N LEU A 190 -3.53 7.46 -28.24
CA LEU A 190 -2.59 6.70 -27.44
C LEU A 190 -3.14 5.31 -27.09
N ARG A 191 -4.39 5.25 -26.60
CA ARG A 191 -5.10 4.01 -26.29
C ARG A 191 -5.21 3.07 -27.49
N GLY A 192 -5.49 3.62 -28.67
CA GLY A 192 -5.59 2.85 -29.91
C GLY A 192 -4.28 2.22 -30.38
N LYS A 193 -3.12 2.67 -29.87
CA LYS A 193 -1.80 2.07 -30.15
C LYS A 193 -1.53 0.83 -29.29
N LEU A 194 -2.27 0.63 -28.21
CA LEU A 194 -2.17 -0.54 -27.32
C LEU A 194 -3.25 -1.55 -27.70
N ALA A 195 -2.83 -2.71 -28.22
CA ALA A 195 -3.76 -3.74 -28.67
C ALA A 195 -4.40 -4.49 -27.48
N ASP A 196 -5.73 -4.61 -27.49
CA ASP A 196 -6.49 -5.26 -26.41
C ASP A 196 -6.02 -6.69 -26.14
N LYS A 197 -5.73 -7.46 -27.20
CA LYS A 197 -5.22 -8.84 -27.08
C LYS A 197 -3.94 -8.95 -26.24
N ASP A 198 -3.09 -7.92 -26.26
CA ASP A 198 -1.81 -7.94 -25.56
C ASP A 198 -2.00 -7.56 -24.09
N ILE A 199 -2.93 -6.64 -23.80
CA ILE A 199 -3.37 -6.31 -22.43
C ILE A 199 -4.09 -7.52 -21.81
N ASP A 200 -5.07 -8.09 -22.52
CA ASP A 200 -5.87 -9.23 -22.08
C ASP A 200 -4.99 -10.44 -21.75
N ARG A 201 -3.96 -10.71 -22.56
CA ARG A 201 -3.01 -11.77 -22.29
C ARG A 201 -2.33 -11.59 -20.92
N ILE A 202 -1.86 -10.39 -20.60
CA ILE A 202 -1.20 -10.10 -19.32
C ILE A 202 -2.23 -10.17 -18.17
N VAL A 203 -3.45 -9.66 -18.39
CA VAL A 203 -4.54 -9.70 -17.41
C VAL A 203 -4.90 -11.14 -17.04
N GLN A 204 -5.10 -12.02 -18.03
CA GLN A 204 -5.46 -13.42 -17.78
C GLN A 204 -4.33 -14.19 -17.08
N GLU A 205 -3.07 -13.97 -17.51
CA GLU A 205 -1.89 -14.58 -16.88
C GLU A 205 -1.79 -14.19 -15.40
N VAL A 206 -1.94 -12.90 -15.10
CA VAL A 206 -1.80 -12.39 -13.73
C VAL A 206 -3.01 -12.74 -12.86
N ALA A 207 -4.23 -12.69 -13.40
CA ALA A 207 -5.42 -13.11 -12.66
C ALA A 207 -5.33 -14.57 -12.21
N GLY A 208 -4.96 -15.49 -13.13
CA GLY A 208 -4.73 -16.89 -12.78
C GLY A 208 -3.56 -17.07 -11.79
N GLY A 209 -2.52 -16.23 -11.89
CA GLY A 209 -1.43 -16.20 -10.91
C GLY A 209 -1.89 -15.78 -9.51
N ILE A 210 -2.79 -14.80 -9.40
CA ILE A 210 -3.37 -14.37 -8.12
C ILE A 210 -4.26 -15.48 -7.53
N ASP A 211 -5.07 -16.15 -8.34
CA ASP A 211 -5.90 -17.28 -7.88
C ASP A 211 -5.01 -18.41 -7.31
N ALA A 212 -3.92 -18.75 -8.02
CA ALA A 212 -2.95 -19.74 -7.56
C ALA A 212 -2.23 -19.30 -6.28
N LEU A 213 -1.88 -18.01 -6.18
CA LEU A 213 -1.28 -17.42 -4.99
C LEU A 213 -2.20 -17.55 -3.77
N MET A 214 -3.48 -17.16 -3.91
CA MET A 214 -4.47 -17.26 -2.84
C MET A 214 -4.73 -18.71 -2.41
N ALA A 215 -4.80 -19.64 -3.37
CA ALA A 215 -4.89 -21.07 -3.08
C ALA A 215 -3.63 -21.58 -2.34
N GLY A 216 -2.46 -21.11 -2.74
CA GLY A 216 -1.18 -21.40 -2.08
C GLY A 216 -1.15 -20.96 -0.62
N VAL A 217 -1.61 -19.74 -0.32
CA VAL A 217 -1.71 -19.22 1.05
C VAL A 217 -2.66 -20.07 1.89
N ARG A 218 -3.86 -20.39 1.38
CA ARG A 218 -4.82 -21.25 2.10
C ARG A 218 -4.22 -22.62 2.43
N LYS A 219 -3.46 -23.19 1.50
CA LYS A 219 -2.77 -24.47 1.71
C LYS A 219 -1.64 -24.34 2.74
N ALA A 220 -0.82 -23.30 2.65
CA ALA A 220 0.30 -23.07 3.56
C ALA A 220 -0.17 -22.85 5.02
N LEU A 221 -1.31 -22.19 5.21
CA LEU A 221 -1.94 -21.99 6.52
C LEU A 221 -2.80 -23.17 6.98
N GLU A 222 -2.92 -24.23 6.17
CA GLU A 222 -3.78 -25.39 6.49
C GLU A 222 -5.24 -24.99 6.79
N CYS A 223 -5.80 -24.05 6.01
CA CYS A 223 -7.12 -23.47 6.27
C CYS A 223 -8.28 -24.47 6.21
N ASP A 224 -8.14 -25.58 5.50
CA ASP A 224 -9.20 -26.59 5.39
C ASP A 224 -9.11 -27.66 6.50
N THR A 225 -8.06 -27.63 7.33
CA THR A 225 -7.85 -28.60 8.42
C THR A 225 -7.66 -27.92 9.78
N LYS A 226 -6.60 -27.12 9.97
CA LYS A 226 -6.28 -26.46 11.24
C LYS A 226 -7.02 -25.13 11.42
N HIS A 227 -7.26 -24.43 10.31
CA HIS A 227 -7.99 -23.16 10.28
C HIS A 227 -7.51 -22.15 11.34
N PRO A 228 -6.22 -21.76 11.35
CA PRO A 228 -5.75 -20.69 12.22
C PRO A 228 -6.48 -19.36 11.92
N PRO A 229 -6.52 -18.41 12.87
CA PRO A 229 -7.22 -17.12 12.69
C PRO A 229 -6.80 -16.34 11.42
N ALA A 230 -5.56 -16.53 10.97
CA ALA A 230 -5.05 -15.97 9.72
C ALA A 230 -5.88 -16.33 8.48
N CYS A 231 -6.58 -17.48 8.49
CA CYS A 231 -7.45 -17.92 7.39
C CYS A 231 -8.73 -17.09 7.24
N ASP A 232 -9.13 -16.36 8.28
CA ASP A 232 -10.32 -15.50 8.30
C ASP A 232 -10.02 -14.07 7.82
N VAL A 233 -8.74 -13.70 7.66
CA VAL A 233 -8.34 -12.40 7.14
C VAL A 233 -8.66 -12.33 5.65
N THR A 234 -9.54 -11.40 5.28
CA THR A 234 -9.90 -11.19 3.88
C THR A 234 -8.85 -10.32 3.20
N VAL A 235 -8.22 -10.85 2.13
CA VAL A 235 -7.22 -10.11 1.34
C VAL A 235 -7.80 -9.67 -0.01
N ARG A 236 -7.57 -8.40 -0.35
CA ARG A 236 -7.76 -7.81 -1.68
C ARG A 236 -6.51 -7.05 -2.09
N PHE A 237 -6.39 -6.75 -3.38
CA PHE A 237 -5.26 -6.05 -3.95
C PHE A 237 -5.66 -4.76 -4.64
N LEU A 238 -4.74 -3.79 -4.60
CA LEU A 238 -4.73 -2.65 -5.50
C LEU A 238 -3.62 -2.86 -6.52
N ALA A 239 -3.95 -2.72 -7.80
CA ALA A 239 -2.96 -2.79 -8.86
C ALA A 239 -2.03 -1.56 -8.76
N GLN A 240 -0.79 -1.80 -8.36
CA GLN A 240 0.19 -0.78 -8.02
C GLN A 240 0.92 -0.26 -9.26
N VAL A 241 0.45 0.86 -9.82
CA VAL A 241 1.06 1.57 -10.96
C VAL A 241 2.26 2.37 -10.49
N ILE A 242 3.42 2.21 -11.12
CA ILE A 242 4.63 2.94 -10.74
C ILE A 242 4.74 4.23 -11.56
N ARG A 243 4.78 5.38 -10.87
CA ARG A 243 4.67 6.74 -11.47
C ARG A 243 5.95 7.31 -12.07
N VAL A 244 7.11 6.75 -11.73
CA VAL A 244 8.44 7.27 -12.12
C VAL A 244 8.92 6.82 -13.51
N PHE A 245 7.99 6.41 -14.38
CA PHE A 245 8.28 5.96 -15.74
C PHE A 245 7.77 6.98 -16.77
N PRO A 246 8.25 6.93 -18.03
CA PRO A 246 7.72 7.74 -19.11
C PRO A 246 6.17 7.66 -19.19
N PRO A 247 5.49 8.78 -19.53
CA PRO A 247 4.05 8.89 -19.35
C PRO A 247 3.24 7.88 -20.18
N GLU A 248 3.70 7.47 -21.36
CA GLU A 248 3.08 6.40 -22.14
C GLU A 248 3.17 5.01 -21.47
N GLN A 249 4.26 4.76 -20.72
CA GLN A 249 4.40 3.54 -19.93
C GLN A 249 3.55 3.59 -18.66
N VAL A 250 3.37 4.77 -18.05
CA VAL A 250 2.40 4.95 -16.96
C VAL A 250 0.99 4.73 -17.46
N PHE A 251 0.62 5.29 -18.61
CA PHE A 251 -0.68 5.05 -19.26
C PHE A 251 -0.95 3.56 -19.49
N ALA A 252 0.02 2.82 -20.03
CA ALA A 252 -0.12 1.38 -20.26
C ALA A 252 -0.32 0.59 -18.96
N GLN A 253 0.35 0.96 -17.87
CA GLN A 253 0.12 0.37 -16.54
C GLN A 253 -1.27 0.69 -16.00
N VAL A 254 -1.74 1.93 -16.13
CA VAL A 254 -3.09 2.34 -15.71
C VAL A 254 -4.13 1.52 -16.47
N LEU A 255 -4.03 1.46 -17.80
CA LEU A 255 -4.90 0.64 -18.64
C LEU A 255 -4.94 -0.82 -18.16
N TYR A 256 -3.76 -1.44 -18.04
CA TYR A 256 -3.63 -2.79 -17.53
C TYR A 256 -4.26 -2.97 -16.13
N GLY A 257 -3.98 -2.08 -15.19
CA GLY A 257 -4.46 -2.18 -13.81
C GLY A 257 -5.99 -2.13 -13.71
N TYR A 258 -6.63 -1.24 -14.48
CA TYR A 258 -8.08 -1.16 -14.55
C TYR A 258 -8.70 -2.44 -15.14
N HIS A 259 -8.14 -2.96 -16.23
CA HIS A 259 -8.60 -4.21 -16.83
C HIS A 259 -8.38 -5.41 -15.90
N LEU A 260 -7.27 -5.45 -15.16
CA LEU A 260 -7.03 -6.49 -14.15
C LEU A 260 -8.07 -6.45 -13.03
N ALA A 261 -8.36 -5.27 -12.48
CA ALA A 261 -9.38 -5.08 -11.44
C ALA A 261 -10.80 -5.41 -11.93
N LYS A 262 -11.06 -5.29 -13.23
CA LYS A 262 -12.33 -5.69 -13.83
C LYS A 262 -12.49 -7.22 -13.93
N VAL A 263 -11.39 -7.93 -14.15
CA VAL A 263 -11.38 -9.38 -14.43
C VAL A 263 -11.16 -10.21 -13.16
N SER A 264 -10.22 -9.81 -12.30
CA SER A 264 -9.87 -10.56 -11.09
C SER A 264 -10.74 -10.13 -9.91
N PRO A 265 -11.46 -11.04 -9.23
CA PRO A 265 -12.25 -10.70 -8.04
C PRO A 265 -11.37 -10.35 -6.82
N HIS A 266 -10.07 -10.60 -6.90
CA HIS A 266 -9.11 -10.30 -5.85
C HIS A 266 -8.55 -8.88 -5.95
N VAL A 267 -8.68 -8.21 -7.09
CA VAL A 267 -8.15 -6.86 -7.33
C VAL A 267 -9.31 -5.86 -7.34
N VAL A 268 -9.34 -4.94 -6.38
CA VAL A 268 -10.50 -4.06 -6.14
C VAL A 268 -10.34 -2.63 -6.67
N GLY A 269 -9.15 -2.32 -7.18
CA GLY A 269 -8.85 -0.99 -7.69
C GLY A 269 -7.41 -0.86 -8.14
N ILE A 270 -7.03 0.38 -8.43
CA ILE A 270 -5.65 0.75 -8.72
C ILE A 270 -5.12 1.71 -7.66
N ASN A 271 -3.79 1.75 -7.55
CA ASN A 271 -3.06 2.80 -6.84
C ASN A 271 -1.90 3.29 -7.71
N LEU A 272 -1.48 4.53 -7.53
CA LEU A 272 -0.32 5.12 -8.19
C LEU A 272 0.75 5.36 -7.12
N VAL A 273 1.95 4.82 -7.30
CA VAL A 273 3.00 4.76 -6.25
C VAL A 273 4.38 5.10 -6.77
N GLY A 274 5.32 5.28 -5.86
CA GLY A 274 6.69 5.75 -6.12
C GLY A 274 6.86 7.18 -5.63
N PRO A 275 8.09 7.71 -5.60
CA PRO A 275 8.36 9.04 -5.07
C PRO A 275 7.54 10.08 -5.81
N GLU A 276 6.72 10.81 -5.05
CA GLU A 276 5.84 11.84 -5.59
C GLU A 276 6.62 13.10 -6.01
N ASP A 277 7.78 13.32 -5.41
CA ASP A 277 8.76 14.36 -5.70
C ASP A 277 9.72 14.02 -6.86
N ASP A 278 9.62 12.82 -7.44
CA ASP A 278 10.46 12.45 -8.58
C ASP A 278 10.23 13.38 -9.77
N ARG A 279 11.31 13.71 -10.49
CA ARG A 279 11.28 14.65 -11.62
C ARG A 279 10.25 14.27 -12.69
N VAL A 280 10.05 12.97 -12.93
CA VAL A 280 9.13 12.45 -13.95
C VAL A 280 7.70 12.65 -13.47
N THR A 281 7.43 12.38 -12.19
CA THR A 281 6.15 12.65 -11.55
C THR A 281 5.82 14.13 -11.58
N LEU A 282 6.70 14.99 -11.05
CA LEU A 282 6.45 16.43 -10.99
C LEU A 282 6.20 17.04 -12.38
N ALA A 283 6.93 16.62 -13.40
CA ALA A 283 6.74 17.08 -14.77
C ALA A 283 5.51 16.47 -15.47
N GLY A 284 5.00 15.34 -14.97
CA GLY A 284 4.01 14.51 -15.64
C GLY A 284 2.69 14.31 -14.89
N TYR A 285 2.53 14.84 -13.68
CA TYR A 285 1.43 14.50 -12.78
C TYR A 285 0.05 14.71 -13.42
N ALA A 286 -0.17 15.85 -14.08
CA ALA A 286 -1.42 16.13 -14.79
C ALA A 286 -1.73 15.08 -15.88
N ARG A 287 -0.71 14.58 -16.59
CA ARG A 287 -0.88 13.49 -17.57
C ARG A 287 -1.20 12.16 -16.88
N GLN A 288 -0.62 11.90 -15.72
CA GLN A 288 -0.92 10.70 -14.92
C GLN A 288 -2.38 10.73 -14.46
N MET A 289 -2.85 11.87 -13.92
CA MET A 289 -4.24 12.03 -13.48
C MET A 289 -5.22 11.96 -14.66
N ALA A 290 -4.90 12.58 -15.79
CA ALA A 290 -5.69 12.45 -17.01
C ALA A 290 -5.75 11.01 -17.54
N SER A 291 -4.65 10.25 -17.44
CA SER A 291 -4.62 8.82 -17.80
C SER A 291 -5.57 8.00 -16.92
N VAL A 292 -5.53 8.22 -15.61
CA VAL A 292 -6.43 7.56 -14.64
C VAL A 292 -7.89 7.90 -14.93
N ALA A 293 -8.20 9.19 -15.15
CA ALA A 293 -9.55 9.64 -15.47
C ALA A 293 -10.06 9.01 -16.78
N PHE A 294 -9.26 9.04 -17.84
CA PHE A 294 -9.60 8.52 -19.16
C PHE A 294 -9.90 7.02 -19.10
N VAL A 295 -8.98 6.23 -18.54
CA VAL A 295 -9.15 4.77 -18.44
C VAL A 295 -10.27 4.41 -17.46
N GLY A 296 -10.41 5.13 -16.35
CA GLY A 296 -11.49 4.92 -15.39
C GLY A 296 -12.88 5.13 -16.01
N ALA A 297 -13.01 6.05 -16.98
CA ALA A 297 -14.23 6.21 -17.77
C ALA A 297 -14.46 5.06 -18.77
N GLU A 298 -13.40 4.49 -19.34
CA GLU A 298 -13.50 3.29 -20.22
C GLU A 298 -13.85 2.02 -19.44
N VAL A 299 -13.42 1.90 -18.18
CA VAL A 299 -13.61 0.71 -17.34
C VAL A 299 -14.42 1.04 -16.07
N PRO A 300 -15.73 1.33 -16.20
CA PRO A 300 -16.55 1.73 -15.08
C PRO A 300 -16.69 0.62 -14.03
N GLY A 301 -16.76 1.05 -12.77
CA GLY A 301 -16.93 0.18 -11.60
C GLY A 301 -15.64 -0.19 -10.88
N VAL A 302 -14.47 0.19 -11.41
CA VAL A 302 -13.17 0.06 -10.75
C VAL A 302 -12.83 1.34 -10.00
N ALA A 303 -12.38 1.21 -8.74
CA ALA A 303 -12.01 2.36 -7.92
C ALA A 303 -10.53 2.73 -8.08
N ALA A 304 -10.22 4.01 -7.85
CA ALA A 304 -8.85 4.49 -7.65
C ALA A 304 -8.69 4.95 -6.19
N ALA A 305 -7.66 4.43 -5.54
CA ALA A 305 -7.14 4.93 -4.26
C ALA A 305 -5.70 5.35 -4.55
N LEU A 306 -5.36 6.64 -4.51
CA LEU A 306 -4.09 7.14 -5.06
C LEU A 306 -3.22 7.72 -3.95
N HIS A 307 -1.91 7.46 -3.95
CA HIS A 307 -1.00 8.34 -3.20
C HIS A 307 -1.11 9.76 -3.76
N ALA A 308 -1.41 10.73 -2.91
CA ALA A 308 -1.48 12.12 -3.30
C ALA A 308 -1.17 13.03 -2.11
N GLY A 309 -0.28 13.98 -2.35
CA GLY A 309 0.11 14.95 -1.35
C GLY A 309 1.10 14.42 -0.32
N GLU A 310 1.92 13.42 -0.67
CA GLU A 310 3.06 12.96 0.12
C GLU A 310 4.28 13.90 -0.09
N LEU A 311 4.02 15.21 0.02
CA LEU A 311 5.00 16.26 -0.24
C LEU A 311 5.07 17.22 0.94
N THR A 312 6.20 17.92 1.06
CA THR A 312 6.39 18.95 2.09
C THR A 312 7.27 20.09 1.57
N MET A 313 7.16 21.26 2.22
CA MET A 313 8.09 22.37 2.01
C MET A 313 9.53 21.92 2.29
N GLY A 314 10.42 22.14 1.32
CA GLY A 314 11.83 21.75 1.39
C GLY A 314 12.15 20.46 0.67
N LEU A 315 11.16 19.58 0.45
CA LEU A 315 11.29 18.44 -0.47
C LEU A 315 11.06 18.91 -1.93
N VAL A 316 10.03 19.73 -2.13
CA VAL A 316 9.67 20.31 -3.44
C VAL A 316 9.49 21.83 -3.34
N PRO A 317 9.59 22.59 -4.46
CA PRO A 317 9.28 24.01 -4.45
C PRO A 317 7.77 24.26 -4.25
N PRO A 318 7.36 25.44 -3.75
CA PRO A 318 5.96 25.71 -3.39
C PRO A 318 4.93 25.51 -4.51
N LYS A 319 5.33 25.62 -5.77
CA LYS A 319 4.43 25.41 -6.92
C LYS A 319 3.91 23.97 -7.01
N ASP A 320 4.67 22.99 -6.52
CA ASP A 320 4.37 21.58 -6.66
C ASP A 320 3.52 21.06 -5.48
N LEU A 321 3.30 21.86 -4.43
CA LEU A 321 2.46 21.54 -3.26
C LEU A 321 0.98 21.93 -3.44
N ARG A 322 0.60 22.45 -4.61
CA ARG A 322 -0.63 23.24 -4.77
C ARG A 322 -1.77 22.52 -5.49
N PHE A 323 -1.56 21.27 -5.92
CA PHE A 323 -2.50 20.62 -6.84
C PHE A 323 -2.57 19.09 -6.78
N HIS A 324 -1.66 18.38 -6.11
CA HIS A 324 -1.59 16.91 -6.22
C HIS A 324 -2.85 16.22 -5.64
N VAL A 325 -3.26 16.58 -4.41
CA VAL A 325 -4.51 16.08 -3.81
C VAL A 325 -5.70 16.53 -4.64
N ARG A 326 -5.72 17.79 -5.08
CA ARG A 326 -6.82 18.33 -5.89
C ARG A 326 -7.00 17.58 -7.20
N GLU A 327 -5.94 17.33 -7.96
CA GLU A 327 -6.04 16.62 -9.23
C GLU A 327 -6.34 15.13 -9.04
N ALA A 328 -5.81 14.48 -8.00
CA ALA A 328 -6.19 13.11 -7.67
C ALA A 328 -7.70 12.98 -7.43
N VAL A 329 -8.29 13.94 -6.71
CA VAL A 329 -9.72 13.92 -6.37
C VAL A 329 -10.60 14.39 -7.53
N LEU A 330 -10.29 15.54 -8.13
CA LEU A 330 -11.19 16.22 -9.08
C LEU A 330 -10.95 15.82 -10.52
N THR A 331 -9.72 15.48 -10.89
CA THR A 331 -9.38 15.05 -12.25
C THR A 331 -9.47 13.53 -12.35
N ALA A 332 -8.70 12.80 -11.54
CA ALA A 332 -8.63 11.34 -11.60
C ALA A 332 -9.83 10.63 -10.95
N GLY A 333 -10.62 11.33 -10.14
CA GLY A 333 -11.81 10.75 -9.48
C GLY A 333 -11.47 9.74 -8.39
N ALA A 334 -10.34 9.93 -7.69
CA ALA A 334 -9.93 9.08 -6.59
C ALA A 334 -11.00 9.05 -5.49
N ARG A 335 -11.32 7.85 -5.00
CA ARG A 335 -12.25 7.64 -3.86
C ARG A 335 -11.53 7.67 -2.53
N ARG A 336 -10.23 7.41 -2.53
CA ARG A 336 -9.35 7.55 -1.39
C ARG A 336 -8.04 8.17 -1.84
N ILE A 337 -7.44 8.98 -0.97
CA ILE A 337 -6.07 9.42 -1.14
C ILE A 337 -5.21 8.88 0.00
N GLY A 338 -4.02 8.41 -0.35
CA GLY A 338 -2.98 8.08 0.60
C GLY A 338 -2.23 9.33 1.04
N HIS A 339 -1.96 9.43 2.34
CA HIS A 339 -1.20 10.52 2.98
C HIS A 339 -1.95 11.85 3.09
N GLY A 340 -2.01 12.66 2.04
CA GLY A 340 -2.58 14.01 2.08
C GLY A 340 -1.82 14.98 3.00
N VAL A 341 -0.50 14.81 3.15
CA VAL A 341 0.37 15.62 4.03
C VAL A 341 0.37 17.09 3.63
N ASP A 342 0.38 17.37 2.33
CA ASP A 342 0.43 18.74 1.80
C ASP A 342 -0.94 19.40 1.60
N ILE A 343 -2.05 18.79 2.03
CA ILE A 343 -3.41 19.27 1.71
C ILE A 343 -3.66 20.74 2.10
N LEU A 344 -2.95 21.28 3.09
CA LEU A 344 -3.07 22.69 3.50
C LEU A 344 -2.28 23.67 2.61
N TYR A 345 -1.41 23.18 1.74
CA TYR A 345 -0.71 23.96 0.72
C TYR A 345 -1.45 24.03 -0.61
N GLU A 346 -2.48 23.19 -0.81
CA GLU A 346 -3.36 23.19 -1.97
C GLU A 346 -3.95 24.58 -2.25
N ASP A 347 -4.22 24.86 -3.52
CA ASP A 347 -5.02 26.04 -3.85
C ASP A 347 -6.44 25.86 -3.32
N ASP A 348 -6.90 26.80 -2.47
CA ASP A 348 -8.17 26.71 -1.74
C ASP A 348 -8.33 25.36 -1.00
N PRO A 349 -7.54 25.13 0.07
CA PRO A 349 -7.50 23.83 0.74
C PRO A 349 -8.81 23.52 1.49
N TYR A 350 -9.50 24.55 2.00
CA TYR A 350 -10.79 24.38 2.66
C TYR A 350 -11.91 24.04 1.68
N GLY A 351 -11.94 24.67 0.51
CA GLY A 351 -12.87 24.29 -0.55
C GLY A 351 -12.62 22.87 -1.05
N LEU A 352 -11.35 22.47 -1.21
CA LEU A 352 -10.99 21.10 -1.56
C LEU A 352 -11.47 20.08 -0.52
N MET A 353 -11.23 20.33 0.77
CA MET A 353 -11.69 19.45 1.84
C MET A 353 -13.23 19.37 1.89
N ALA A 354 -13.93 20.48 1.66
CA ALA A 354 -15.40 20.49 1.58
C ALA A 354 -15.90 19.60 0.43
N GLU A 355 -15.28 19.70 -0.76
CA GLU A 355 -15.60 18.87 -1.92
C GLU A 355 -15.29 17.38 -1.66
N MET A 356 -14.19 17.07 -0.98
CA MET A 356 -13.87 15.70 -0.54
C MET A 356 -14.95 15.13 0.38
N VAL A 357 -15.44 15.93 1.34
CA VAL A 357 -16.56 15.52 2.21
C VAL A 357 -17.84 15.29 1.39
N GLU A 358 -18.19 16.20 0.47
CA GLU A 358 -19.39 16.06 -0.38
C GLU A 358 -19.33 14.78 -1.24
N ARG A 359 -18.15 14.45 -1.75
CA ARG A 359 -17.92 13.25 -2.58
C ARG A 359 -17.68 11.97 -1.78
N GLY A 360 -17.53 12.06 -0.46
CA GLY A 360 -17.18 10.91 0.39
C GLY A 360 -15.78 10.36 0.13
N VAL A 361 -14.82 11.22 -0.21
CA VAL A 361 -13.42 10.84 -0.43
C VAL A 361 -12.71 10.71 0.92
N MET A 362 -12.08 9.56 1.16
CA MET A 362 -11.36 9.29 2.41
C MET A 362 -9.86 9.62 2.28
N VAL A 363 -9.23 9.90 3.41
CA VAL A 363 -7.77 10.04 3.53
C VAL A 363 -7.22 8.87 4.35
N GLU A 364 -6.26 8.15 3.80
CA GLU A 364 -5.52 7.09 4.47
C GLU A 364 -4.30 7.71 5.15
N ILE A 365 -4.30 7.79 6.49
CA ILE A 365 -3.27 8.48 7.28
C ILE A 365 -2.25 7.48 7.82
N LEU A 366 -0.97 7.66 7.44
CA LEU A 366 0.14 6.80 7.85
C LEU A 366 1.08 7.55 8.81
N LEU A 367 0.70 7.67 10.09
CA LEU A 367 1.37 8.53 11.07
C LEU A 367 2.89 8.28 11.27
N THR A 368 3.35 7.05 11.07
CA THR A 368 4.76 6.67 11.23
C THR A 368 5.56 6.85 9.94
N SER A 369 4.87 6.80 8.79
CA SER A 369 5.49 6.77 7.46
C SER A 369 6.18 8.08 7.11
#